data_AF-A0A0R3SM59-F1
#
_entry.id   AF-A0A0R3SM59-F1
#
_cell.length_a   1.000
_cell.length_b   1.000
_cell.length_c   1.000
_cell.angle_alpha   90.00
_cell.angle_beta   90.00
_cell.angle_gamma   90.00
#
_symmetry.space_group_name_H-M   'P 1'
#
loop_
_entity.id
_entity.type
_entity.pdbx_description
1 polymer ?
#
loop_
_entity_poly.entity_id
_entity_poly.type
_entity_poly.pdbx_seq_one_letter_code
_entity_poly.pdbx_strand_id
1 'polypeptide(L)'
;MLPTKKTRAFKKRRQLTILFGRNRMAHYFGSDFVHPFEVIEVDSSFLSAVDEKFTPMRPAFRLNRSIDFHTNRILITSDASRIPPQFDAFCEGSTLCVEIKVRRFTLHAFCT
;
A
#
# COMPACT_ATOMS: atom_id res chain seq x y z
N MET A 1 32.97 -15.79 8.47
CA MET A 1 31.77 -15.68 9.33
C MET A 1 30.54 -16.11 8.54
N LEU A 2 29.91 -17.24 8.92
CA LEU A 2 28.70 -17.74 8.25
C LEU A 2 27.45 -17.02 8.80
N PRO A 3 26.49 -16.63 7.95
CA PRO A 3 25.29 -15.94 8.39
C PRO A 3 24.42 -16.90 9.22
N THR A 4 24.24 -16.58 10.50
CA THR A 4 23.46 -17.37 11.45
C THR A 4 21.97 -17.38 11.08
N LYS A 5 21.28 -18.51 11.34
CA LYS A 5 19.86 -18.74 11.00
C LYS A 5 18.90 -17.59 11.41
N LYS A 6 19.26 -16.77 12.40
CA LYS A 6 18.50 -15.60 12.87
C LYS A 6 18.44 -14.45 11.85
N THR A 7 19.50 -14.18 11.07
CA THR A 7 19.47 -13.13 10.03
C THR A 7 18.62 -13.52 8.82
N ARG A 8 18.56 -14.82 8.48
CA ARG A 8 17.66 -15.34 7.44
C ARG A 8 16.18 -15.26 7.86
N ALA A 9 15.86 -15.57 9.11
CA ALA A 9 14.48 -15.51 9.62
C ALA A 9 13.94 -14.06 9.69
N PHE A 10 14.80 -13.09 10.01
CA PHE A 10 14.42 -11.68 10.07
C PHE A 10 14.12 -11.07 8.69
N LYS A 11 14.85 -11.49 7.63
CA LYS A 11 14.55 -11.10 6.24
C LYS A 11 13.19 -11.65 5.76
N LYS A 12 12.80 -12.87 6.15
CA LYS A 12 11.53 -13.49 5.74
C LYS A 12 10.28 -12.79 6.30
N ARG A 13 10.34 -12.19 7.49
CA ARG A 13 9.21 -11.44 8.08
C ARG A 13 8.96 -10.07 7.44
N ARG A 14 9.93 -9.52 6.70
CA ARG A 14 9.93 -8.12 6.23
C ARG A 14 9.29 -7.87 4.86
N GLN A 15 8.76 -8.91 4.20
CA GLN A 15 8.02 -8.81 2.92
C GLN A 15 6.60 -9.37 3.01
N LEU A 16 6.07 -9.56 4.23
CA LEU A 16 4.76 -10.20 4.43
C LEU A 16 3.64 -9.48 3.70
N THR A 17 3.65 -8.14 3.67
CA THR A 17 2.65 -7.35 2.94
C THR A 17 2.67 -7.64 1.44
N ILE A 18 3.87 -7.71 0.83
CA ILE A 18 4.01 -8.00 -0.60
C ILE A 18 3.55 -9.43 -0.91
N LEU A 19 4.04 -10.40 -0.13
CA LEU A 19 3.70 -11.81 -0.32
C LEU A 19 2.21 -12.07 -0.09
N PHE A 20 1.61 -11.40 0.89
CA PHE A 20 0.18 -11.50 1.15
C PHE A 20 -0.64 -10.90 0.02
N GLY A 21 -0.29 -9.68 -0.43
CA GLY A 21 -0.98 -9.04 -1.54
C GLY A 21 -0.87 -9.84 -2.84
N ARG A 22 0.35 -10.24 -3.24
CA ARG A 22 0.56 -10.96 -4.51
C ARG A 22 -0.03 -12.37 -4.52
N ASN A 23 0.00 -13.09 -3.40
CA ASN A 23 -0.42 -14.49 -3.39
C ASN A 23 -1.85 -14.67 -2.90
N ARG A 24 -2.26 -13.99 -1.82
CA ARG A 24 -3.57 -14.20 -1.19
C ARG A 24 -4.60 -13.25 -1.77
N MET A 25 -4.32 -11.95 -1.81
CA MET A 25 -5.30 -10.98 -2.32
C MET A 25 -5.58 -11.21 -3.80
N ALA A 26 -4.54 -11.39 -4.63
CA ALA A 26 -4.74 -11.66 -6.05
C ALA A 26 -5.50 -12.99 -6.30
N HIS A 27 -5.34 -14.00 -5.44
CA HIS A 27 -6.11 -15.24 -5.53
C HIS A 27 -7.59 -15.05 -5.18
N TYR A 28 -7.93 -14.20 -4.21
CA TYR A 28 -9.32 -13.96 -3.82
C TYR A 28 -10.06 -12.97 -4.72
N PHE A 29 -9.38 -11.93 -5.19
CA PHE A 29 -10.00 -10.81 -5.92
C PHE A 29 -9.68 -10.78 -7.41
N GLY A 30 -8.68 -11.54 -7.87
CA GLY A 30 -8.13 -11.45 -9.22
C GLY A 30 -6.98 -10.45 -9.33
N SER A 31 -6.07 -10.68 -10.29
CA SER A 31 -4.91 -9.81 -10.54
C SER A 31 -5.29 -8.41 -11.01
N ASP A 32 -6.43 -8.27 -11.68
CA ASP A 32 -6.86 -6.99 -12.26
C ASP A 32 -7.32 -5.98 -11.19
N PHE A 33 -7.69 -6.48 -10.01
CA PHE A 33 -8.14 -5.68 -8.87
C PHE A 33 -7.07 -5.48 -7.79
N VAL A 34 -5.92 -6.16 -7.93
CA VAL A 34 -4.79 -6.04 -7.00
C VAL A 34 -3.64 -5.39 -7.74
N HIS A 35 -3.53 -4.06 -7.60
CA HIS A 35 -2.46 -3.31 -8.21
C HIS A 35 -1.08 -3.84 -7.80
N PRO A 36 -0.11 -3.88 -8.72
CA PRO A 36 1.23 -4.29 -8.38
C PRO A 36 1.85 -3.28 -7.42
N PHE A 37 2.49 -3.81 -6.39
CA PHE A 37 3.31 -3.03 -5.46
C PHE A 37 4.75 -3.49 -5.48
N GLU A 38 5.63 -2.52 -5.33
CA GLU A 38 7.07 -2.68 -5.21
C GLU A 38 7.53 -2.16 -3.86
N VAL A 39 8.56 -2.78 -3.28
CA VAL A 39 9.22 -2.24 -2.09
C VAL A 39 10.61 -1.78 -2.48
N ILE A 40 10.86 -0.50 -2.24
CA ILE A 40 12.18 0.10 -2.44
C ILE A 40 12.79 0.45 -1.08
N GLU A 41 14.12 0.44 -1.03
CA GLU A 41 14.87 0.94 0.11
C GLU A 41 15.09 2.44 -0.06
N VAL A 42 14.99 3.19 1.03
CA VAL A 42 15.16 4.65 1.04
C VAL A 42 16.01 5.06 2.24
N ASP A 43 16.72 6.17 2.07
CA ASP A 43 17.55 6.72 3.13
C ASP A 43 16.70 7.37 4.23
N SER A 44 17.26 7.41 5.44
CA SER A 44 16.60 8.07 6.58
C SER A 44 16.37 9.56 6.33
N SER A 45 17.28 10.22 5.61
CA SER A 45 17.15 11.63 5.21
C SER A 45 15.94 11.86 4.31
N PHE A 46 15.67 10.94 3.37
CA PHE A 46 14.48 10.99 2.53
C PHE A 46 13.21 10.87 3.38
N LEU A 47 13.15 9.92 4.31
CA LEU A 47 12.01 9.76 5.21
C LEU A 47 11.79 11.00 6.08
N SER A 48 12.86 11.63 6.57
CA SER A 48 12.78 12.86 7.36
C SER A 48 12.24 14.03 6.55
N ALA A 49 12.71 14.21 5.31
CA ALA A 49 12.20 15.24 4.41
C ALA A 49 10.71 15.04 4.09
N VAL A 50 10.26 13.78 3.92
CA VAL A 50 8.84 13.47 3.71
C VAL A 50 8.02 13.79 4.98
N ASP A 51 8.49 13.41 6.17
CA ASP A 51 7.76 13.68 7.41
C ASP A 51 7.61 15.18 7.66
N GLU A 52 8.69 15.95 7.49
CA GLU A 52 8.70 17.41 7.62
C GLU A 52 7.74 18.07 6.62
N LYS A 53 7.80 17.67 5.35
CA LYS A 53 6.95 18.22 4.30
C LYS A 53 5.47 18.01 4.58
N PHE A 54 5.07 16.82 5.05
CA PHE A 54 3.66 16.46 5.18
C PHE A 54 3.07 16.70 6.58
N THR A 55 3.88 16.86 7.62
CA THR A 55 3.40 17.09 8.99
C THR A 55 2.42 18.28 9.10
N PRO A 56 2.67 19.46 8.50
CA PRO A 56 1.73 20.59 8.57
C PRO A 56 0.37 20.33 7.90
N MET A 57 0.30 19.39 6.96
CA MET A 57 -0.91 19.03 6.21
C MET A 57 -1.72 17.90 6.87
N ARG A 58 -1.19 17.28 7.94
CA ARG A 58 -1.87 16.17 8.62
C ARG A 58 -3.05 16.69 9.45
N PRO A 59 -4.18 15.96 9.50
CA PRO A 59 -5.24 16.25 10.44
C PRO A 59 -4.73 16.27 11.88
N ALA A 60 -5.19 17.20 12.71
CA ALA A 60 -4.69 17.41 14.07
C ALA A 60 -4.65 16.12 14.93
N PHE A 61 -5.69 15.28 14.82
CA PHE A 61 -5.78 14.01 15.57
C PHE A 61 -4.79 12.93 15.10
N ARG A 62 -4.04 13.16 14.01
CA ARG A 62 -2.99 12.27 13.49
C ARG A 62 -1.57 12.71 13.84
N LEU A 63 -1.39 13.89 14.43
CA LEU A 63 -0.06 14.44 14.75
C LEU A 63 0.71 13.64 15.82
N ASN A 64 0.03 12.79 16.59
CA ASN A 64 0.66 11.88 17.53
C ASN A 64 1.32 10.64 16.88
N ARG A 65 1.25 10.51 15.55
CA ARG A 65 1.88 9.44 14.77
C ARG A 65 2.74 10.05 13.67
N SER A 66 3.98 9.59 13.56
CA SER A 66 4.93 9.97 12.51
C SER A 66 5.25 8.75 11.63
N ILE A 67 6.03 8.97 10.57
CA ILE A 67 6.60 7.93 9.72
C ILE A 67 7.49 7.00 10.55
N ASP A 68 7.52 5.71 10.17
CA ASP A 68 8.45 4.75 10.76
C ASP A 68 9.86 4.91 10.17
N PHE A 69 10.77 5.48 10.96
CA PHE A 69 12.18 5.68 10.58
C PHE A 69 13.08 4.44 10.74
N HIS A 70 12.57 3.33 11.27
CA HIS A 70 13.38 2.13 11.51
C HIS A 70 13.39 1.15 10.33
N THR A 71 12.40 1.25 9.45
CA THR A 71 12.17 0.27 8.39
C THR A 71 12.88 0.62 7.07
N ASN A 72 13.27 1.90 6.85
CA ASN A 72 14.00 2.41 5.67
C ASN A 72 13.52 1.84 4.33
N ARG A 73 12.22 1.54 4.24
CA ARG A 73 11.58 0.92 3.09
C ARG A 73 10.20 1.49 2.93
N ILE A 74 9.85 1.76 1.68
CA ILE A 74 8.52 2.25 1.33
C ILE A 74 7.91 1.33 0.28
N LEU A 75 6.58 1.37 0.20
CA LEU A 75 5.81 0.56 -0.71
C LEU A 75 5.27 1.50 -1.80
N ILE A 76 5.70 1.28 -3.04
CA ILE A 76 5.27 2.01 -4.21
C ILE A 76 4.10 1.25 -4.82
N THR A 77 3.04 1.97 -5.16
CA THR A 77 1.84 1.47 -5.84
C THR A 77 1.39 2.49 -6.87
N SER A 78 0.63 2.05 -7.87
CA SER A 78 -0.06 2.95 -8.79
C SER A 78 -1.08 3.81 -8.02
N ASP A 79 -1.25 5.06 -8.46
CA ASP A 79 -2.28 5.96 -7.96
C ASP A 79 -3.64 5.54 -8.51
N ALA A 80 -4.47 4.92 -7.66
CA ALA A 80 -5.80 4.47 -8.03
C ALA A 80 -6.80 5.61 -8.29
N SER A 81 -6.44 6.87 -7.96
CA SER A 81 -7.27 8.03 -8.29
C SER A 81 -7.14 8.48 -9.73
N ARG A 82 -6.16 7.94 -10.46
CA ARG A 82 -5.90 8.26 -11.87
C ARG A 82 -6.41 7.16 -12.77
N ILE A 83 -6.89 7.56 -13.94
CA ILE A 83 -7.26 6.62 -15.00
C ILE A 83 -5.99 5.89 -15.45
N PRO A 84 -6.02 4.55 -15.58
CA PRO A 84 -4.91 3.80 -16.13
C PRO A 84 -4.58 4.27 -17.55
N PRO A 85 -3.29 4.42 -17.93
CA PRO A 85 -2.91 5.03 -19.20
C PRO A 85 -3.52 4.36 -20.44
N GLN A 86 -3.79 3.06 -20.38
CA GLN A 86 -4.43 2.32 -21.46
C GLN A 86 -5.88 2.76 -21.75
N PHE A 87 -6.52 3.47 -20.81
CA PHE A 87 -7.88 3.98 -20.95
C PHE A 87 -7.93 5.47 -21.25
N ASP A 88 -6.78 6.17 -21.28
CA ASP A 88 -6.72 7.62 -21.51
C ASP A 88 -7.41 8.04 -22.82
N ALA A 89 -7.26 7.23 -23.88
CA ALA A 89 -7.88 7.49 -25.18
C ALA A 89 -9.43 7.42 -25.17
N PHE A 90 -10.02 6.84 -24.14
CA PHE A 90 -11.47 6.68 -23.99
C PHE A 90 -12.08 7.65 -22.99
N CYS A 91 -11.28 8.57 -22.44
CA CYS A 91 -11.67 9.44 -21.36
C CYS A 91 -11.64 10.90 -21.82
N GLU A 92 -12.77 11.60 -21.63
CA GLU A 92 -12.89 13.03 -21.93
C GLU A 92 -13.17 13.81 -20.64
N GLY A 93 -12.42 14.89 -20.43
CA GLY A 93 -12.65 15.82 -19.31
C GLY A 93 -12.11 15.32 -17.96
N SER A 94 -12.72 15.84 -16.88
CA SER A 94 -12.27 15.61 -15.51
C SER A 94 -12.66 14.23 -14.99
N THR A 95 -11.74 13.56 -14.29
CA THR A 95 -12.00 12.27 -13.63
C THR A 95 -12.51 12.45 -12.21
N LEU A 96 -13.52 11.66 -11.82
CA LEU A 96 -13.95 11.49 -10.44
C LEU A 96 -13.57 10.10 -9.94
N CYS A 97 -12.75 10.02 -8.88
CA CYS A 97 -12.46 8.78 -8.17
C CYS A 97 -13.29 8.70 -6.87
N VAL A 98 -13.91 7.54 -6.63
CA VAL A 98 -14.70 7.27 -5.41
C VAL A 98 -14.03 6.16 -4.62
N GLU A 99 -13.53 6.48 -3.42
CA GLU A 99 -13.02 5.49 -2.48
C GLU A 99 -14.15 5.04 -1.54
N ILE A 100 -14.49 3.74 -1.56
CA ILE A 100 -15.50 3.16 -0.66
C ILE A 100 -14.85 2.18 0.32
N LYS A 101 -14.80 2.56 1.60
CA LYS A 101 -14.37 1.67 2.68
C LYS A 101 -15.54 0.93 3.31
N VAL A 102 -15.86 -0.21 2.71
CA VAL A 102 -16.92 -1.13 3.18
C VAL A 102 -16.52 -1.73 4.54
N ARG A 103 -17.36 -1.56 5.57
CA ARG A 103 -17.25 -2.31 6.84
C ARG A 103 -18.00 -3.64 6.72
N ARG A 104 -17.82 -4.59 7.66
CA ARG A 104 -18.46 -5.92 7.58
C ARG A 104 -19.93 -5.83 7.15
N PHE A 105 -20.25 -6.47 6.02
CA PHE A 105 -21.61 -6.83 5.64
C PHE A 105 -21.74 -8.34 5.76
N THR A 106 -22.57 -8.79 6.69
CA THR A 106 -23.08 -10.16 6.66
C THR A 106 -24.36 -10.12 5.84
N LEU A 107 -24.29 -10.55 4.58
CA LEU A 107 -25.50 -10.93 3.85
C LEU A 107 -25.92 -12.30 4.37
N HIS A 108 -26.94 -12.34 5.22
CA HIS A 108 -27.72 -13.56 5.39
C HIS A 108 -28.43 -13.79 4.05
N ALA A 109 -27.84 -14.63 3.20
CA ALA A 109 -28.56 -15.18 2.07
C ALA A 109 -29.66 -16.08 2.66
N PHE A 110 -30.88 -15.54 2.74
CA PHE A 110 -32.06 -16.39 2.79
C PHE A 110 -32.17 -17.03 1.41
N CYS A 111 -31.72 -18.28 1.31
CA CYS A 111 -32.20 -19.15 0.24
C CYS A 111 -33.69 -19.39 0.51
N THR A 112 -34.55 -18.87 -0.38
CA THR A 112 -35.93 -19.34 -0.56
C THR A 112 -36.02 -20.08 -1.87
#